data_AF-A0A527HE86-F1
#
_entry.id   AF-A0A527HE86-F1
#
_cell.length_a   1.000
_cell.length_b   1.000
_cell.length_c   1.000
_cell.angle_alpha   90.00
_cell.angle_beta   90.00
_cell.angle_gamma   90.00
#
_symmetry.space_group_name_H-M   'P 1'
#
loop_
_entity.id
_entity.type
_entity.pdbx_description
1 polymer ?
#
loop_
_entity_poly.entity_id
_entity_poly.type
_entity_poly.pdbx_seq_one_letter_code
_entity_poly.pdbx_strand_id
1 'polypeptide(L)'
;RYDEKLRIGEDYILFAGALARGGKCVVEPDIGYAYHIRSGSISRVLELHHVEAMRRADAVFAQTHRMDEAAQAAFARRGRSLRKAASFLSLVQHIKARSPLKAIRTALSDPAAVRHMGMPIAVRLRRMAAQFAVGAGR
;
A
#
# COMPACT_ATOMS: atom_id res chain seq x y z
N ARG A 1 -8.31 -7.88 20.92
CA ARG A 1 -9.34 -7.46 19.94
C ARG A 1 -8.66 -6.60 18.88
N TYR A 2 -8.99 -6.77 17.60
CA TYR A 2 -8.42 -5.96 16.52
C TYR A 2 -8.87 -4.50 16.63
N ASP A 3 -8.00 -3.57 16.22
CA ASP A 3 -8.38 -2.18 15.97
C ASP A 3 -9.05 -2.09 14.60
N GLU A 4 -10.37 -1.94 14.61
CA GLU A 4 -11.19 -1.86 13.39
C GLU A 4 -10.85 -0.62 12.53
N LYS A 5 -10.11 0.35 13.07
CA LYS A 5 -9.61 1.52 12.33
C LYS A 5 -8.32 1.22 11.56
N LEU A 6 -7.63 0.13 11.87
CA LEU A 6 -6.46 -0.34 11.14
C LEU A 6 -6.89 -1.46 10.19
N ARG A 7 -7.32 -1.08 8.99
CA ARG A 7 -7.85 -2.03 8.00
C ARG A 7 -6.77 -2.77 7.21
N ILE A 8 -5.54 -2.26 7.21
CA ILE A 8 -4.37 -2.88 6.58
C ILE A 8 -3.22 -2.85 7.58
N GLY A 9 -2.62 -4.02 7.83
CA GLY A 9 -1.46 -4.16 8.71
C GLY A 9 -1.81 -4.41 10.18
N GLU A 10 -3.06 -4.76 10.47
CA GLU A 10 -3.56 -5.16 11.78
C GLU A 10 -2.99 -6.49 12.26
N ASP A 11 -2.73 -7.39 11.33
CA ASP A 11 -2.06 -8.68 11.54
C ASP A 11 -0.68 -8.48 12.19
N TYR A 12 0.09 -7.51 11.71
CA TYR A 12 1.39 -7.17 12.27
C TYR A 12 1.28 -6.76 13.74
N ILE A 13 0.33 -5.87 14.07
CA ILE A 13 0.15 -5.39 15.46
C ILE A 13 -0.33 -6.52 16.36
N LEU A 14 -1.21 -7.40 15.85
CA LEU A 14 -1.63 -8.58 16.59
C LEU A 14 -0.44 -9.48 16.92
N PHE A 15 0.36 -9.86 15.91
CA PHE A 15 1.49 -10.77 16.12
C PHE A 15 2.60 -10.12 16.97
N ALA A 16 2.93 -8.86 16.71
CA ALA A 16 3.88 -8.11 17.54
C ALA A 16 3.40 -8.04 19.00
N GLY A 17 2.09 -7.85 19.22
CA GLY A 17 1.47 -7.85 20.54
C GLY A 17 1.50 -9.21 21.25
N ALA A 18 1.40 -10.31 20.50
CA ALA A 18 1.56 -11.66 21.04
C ALA A 18 3.03 -11.92 21.45
N LEU A 19 3.98 -11.57 20.57
CA LEU A 19 5.41 -11.70 20.84
C LEU A 19 5.84 -10.87 22.06
N ALA A 20 5.39 -9.62 22.15
CA ALA A 20 5.69 -8.74 23.28
C ALA A 20 5.13 -9.24 24.62
N ARG A 21 4.19 -10.20 24.62
CA ARG A 21 3.64 -10.85 25.82
C ARG A 21 4.27 -12.21 26.11
N GLY A 22 5.40 -12.54 25.47
CA GLY A 22 6.10 -13.81 25.62
C GLY A 22 5.61 -14.93 24.71
N GLY A 23 4.78 -14.61 23.71
CA GLY A 23 4.45 -15.54 22.64
C GLY A 23 5.69 -15.95 21.85
N LYS A 24 5.65 -17.14 21.26
CA LYS A 24 6.72 -17.65 20.39
C LYS A 24 6.21 -17.68 18.95
N CYS A 25 7.03 -17.21 18.01
CA CYS A 25 6.79 -17.41 16.59
C CYS A 25 7.66 -18.57 16.12
N VAL A 26 7.03 -19.58 15.52
CA VAL A 26 7.70 -20.69 14.85
C VAL A 26 7.37 -20.59 13.37
N VAL A 27 8.37 -20.79 12.52
CA VAL A 27 8.20 -20.78 11.07
C VAL A 27 8.01 -22.22 10.61
N GLU A 28 6.88 -22.48 9.96
CA GLU A 28 6.61 -23.75 9.28
C GLU A 28 7.34 -23.74 7.92
N PRO A 29 8.31 -24.65 7.68
CA PRO A 29 9.01 -24.72 6.41
C PRO A 29 8.11 -25.19 5.25
N ASP A 30 7.04 -25.94 5.53
CA ASP A 30 6.16 -26.46 4.50
C ASP A 30 5.11 -25.44 4.02
N ILE A 31 4.73 -25.56 2.74
CA ILE A 31 3.71 -24.70 2.14
C ILE A 31 2.34 -25.14 2.63
N GLY A 32 1.84 -24.50 3.68
CA GLY A 32 0.50 -24.76 4.24
C GLY A 32 -0.58 -23.75 3.84
N TYR A 33 -0.23 -22.67 3.15
CA TYR A 33 -1.13 -21.55 2.88
C TYR A 33 -1.18 -21.14 1.42
N ALA A 34 -2.37 -21.18 0.82
CA ALA A 34 -2.65 -20.68 -0.52
C ALA A 34 -3.50 -19.41 -0.44
N TYR A 35 -2.90 -18.26 -0.78
CA TYR A 35 -3.62 -16.99 -0.79
C TYR A 35 -4.41 -16.81 -2.09
N HIS A 36 -5.68 -16.43 -1.97
CA HIS A 36 -6.54 -16.12 -3.11
C HIS A 36 -6.87 -14.64 -3.15
N ILE A 37 -6.43 -13.96 -4.22
CA ILE A 37 -6.80 -12.57 -4.49
C ILE A 37 -8.09 -12.55 -5.30
N ARG A 38 -9.10 -11.82 -4.83
CA ARG A 38 -10.37 -11.61 -5.53
C ARG A 38 -10.62 -10.13 -5.74
N SER A 39 -11.60 -9.82 -6.58
CA SER A 39 -12.12 -8.45 -6.69
C SER A 39 -12.59 -7.98 -5.31
N GLY A 40 -12.14 -6.80 -4.88
CA GLY A 40 -12.43 -6.27 -3.54
C GLY A 40 -11.47 -6.71 -2.43
N SER A 41 -10.46 -7.56 -2.70
CA SER A 41 -9.40 -7.85 -1.73
C SER A 41 -8.70 -6.55 -1.32
N ILE A 42 -8.75 -6.22 -0.04
CA ILE A 42 -8.22 -4.98 0.53
C ILE A 42 -6.69 -4.83 0.33
N SER A 43 -5.97 -5.94 0.19
CA SER A 43 -4.51 -5.95 0.02
C SER A 43 -4.04 -5.55 -1.39
N ARG A 44 -4.95 -5.25 -2.33
CA ARG A 44 -4.60 -4.86 -3.71
C ARG A 44 -4.12 -3.42 -3.84
N VAL A 45 -4.56 -2.53 -2.96
CA VAL A 45 -4.27 -1.10 -3.07
C VAL A 45 -3.74 -0.58 -1.75
N LEU A 46 -2.49 -0.13 -1.77
CA LEU A 46 -1.90 0.60 -0.66
C LEU A 46 -1.98 2.10 -0.95
N GLU A 47 -2.61 2.84 -0.04
CA GLU A 47 -2.77 4.29 -0.14
C GLU A 47 -2.03 4.96 1.02
N LEU A 48 -1.80 6.26 0.88
CA LEU A 48 -1.04 7.02 1.87
C LEU A 48 -1.69 6.93 3.26
N HIS A 49 -3.02 7.05 3.32
CA HIS A 49 -3.76 7.00 4.58
C HIS A 49 -3.64 5.63 5.28
N HIS A 50 -3.50 4.52 4.52
CA HIS A 50 -3.23 3.19 5.09
C HIS A 50 -1.86 3.16 5.78
N VAL A 51 -0.84 3.72 5.15
CA VAL A 51 0.53 3.79 5.72
C VAL A 51 0.57 4.69 6.95
N GLU A 52 -0.15 5.80 6.94
CA GLU A 52 -0.28 6.67 8.11
C GLU A 52 -1.00 5.98 9.27
N ALA A 53 -2.04 5.19 8.99
CA ALA A 53 -2.72 4.38 10.00
C ALA A 53 -1.77 3.35 10.62
N MET A 54 -1.00 2.63 9.81
CA MET A 54 0.02 1.69 10.30
C MET A 54 1.05 2.39 11.19
N ARG A 55 1.50 3.59 10.82
CA ARG A 55 2.46 4.36 11.63
C ARG A 55 1.88 4.81 12.98
N ARG A 56 0.60 5.20 13.01
CA ARG A 56 -0.09 5.53 14.27
C ARG A 56 -0.20 4.29 15.17
N ALA A 57 -0.56 3.15 14.60
CA ALA A 57 -0.63 1.90 15.34
C ALA A 57 0.73 1.46 15.88
N ASP A 58 1.78 1.57 15.08
CA ASP A 58 3.17 1.35 15.51
C ASP A 58 3.53 2.29 16.69
N ALA A 59 3.16 3.57 16.63
CA ALA A 59 3.42 4.50 17.73
C ALA A 59 2.71 4.11 19.03
N VAL A 60 1.45 3.66 18.95
CA VAL A 60 0.71 3.13 20.11
C VAL A 60 1.40 1.90 20.66
N PHE A 61 1.76 0.94 19.80
CA PHE A 61 2.45 -0.29 20.20
C PHE A 61 3.75 0.01 20.97
N ALA A 62 4.56 0.94 20.48
CA ALA A 62 5.82 1.31 21.13
C ALA A 62 5.63 1.98 22.51
N GLN A 63 4.48 2.61 22.76
CA GLN A 63 4.14 3.17 24.06
C GLN A 63 3.62 2.12 25.04
N THR A 64 2.98 1.06 24.53
CA THR A 64 2.32 0.04 25.36
C THR A 64 3.20 -1.17 25.69
N HIS A 65 4.25 -1.41 24.91
CA HIS A 65 5.07 -2.63 25.03
C HIS A 65 6.55 -2.31 25.19
N ARG A 66 7.19 -3.03 26.10
CA ARG A 66 8.65 -3.06 26.18
C ARG A 66 9.20 -4.01 25.10
N MET A 67 10.29 -3.58 24.47
CA MET A 67 10.99 -4.33 23.43
C MET A 67 12.44 -4.51 23.86
N ASP A 68 12.97 -5.71 23.67
CA ASP A 68 14.41 -5.94 23.73
C ASP A 68 15.13 -5.28 22.53
N GLU A 69 16.46 -5.30 22.53
CA GLU A 69 17.26 -4.64 21.49
C GLU A 69 16.98 -5.18 20.08
N ALA A 70 16.79 -6.50 19.95
CA ALA A 70 16.51 -7.13 18.67
C ALA A 70 15.14 -6.71 18.11
N ALA A 71 14.12 -6.70 18.97
CA ALA A 71 12.79 -6.22 18.65
C ALA A 71 12.81 -4.72 18.30
N GLN A 72 13.54 -3.89 19.05
CA GLN A 72 13.71 -2.47 18.73
C GLN A 72 14.36 -2.26 17.35
N ALA A 73 15.39 -3.03 17.01
CA ALA A 73 16.04 -2.97 15.71
C ALA A 73 15.09 -3.36 14.57
N ALA A 74 14.31 -4.43 14.75
CA ALA A 74 13.30 -4.88 13.80
C ALA A 74 12.19 -3.81 13.62
N PHE A 75 11.74 -3.23 14.73
CA PHE A 75 10.73 -2.17 14.76
C PHE A 75 11.22 -0.91 14.05
N ALA A 76 12.46 -0.49 14.29
CA ALA A 76 13.08 0.65 13.61
C ALA A 76 13.21 0.41 12.10
N ARG A 77 13.54 -0.82 11.68
CA ARG A 77 13.59 -1.21 10.26
C ARG A 77 12.21 -1.09 9.60
N ARG A 78 11.16 -1.58 10.26
CA ARG A 78 9.78 -1.40 9.80
C ARG A 78 9.42 0.07 9.68
N GLY A 79 9.71 0.87 10.70
CA GLY A 79 9.43 2.31 10.67
C GLY A 79 10.10 3.03 9.50
N ARG A 80 11.34 2.65 9.15
CA ARG A 80 12.02 3.15 7.93
C ARG A 80 11.29 2.73 6.65
N SER A 81 10.84 1.49 6.56
CA SER A 81 10.08 0.98 5.42
C SER A 81 8.77 1.75 5.21
N LEU A 82 7.98 1.94 6.27
CA LEU A 82 6.72 2.69 6.21
C LEU A 82 6.94 4.17 5.82
N ARG A 83 8.02 4.80 6.29
CA ARG A 83 8.38 6.16 5.84
C ARG A 83 8.67 6.21 4.34
N LYS A 84 9.46 5.27 3.82
CA LYS A 84 9.76 5.18 2.39
C LYS A 84 8.50 4.95 1.56
N ALA A 85 7.61 4.06 2.02
CA ALA A 85 6.33 3.80 1.36
C ALA A 85 5.45 5.06 1.30
N ALA A 86 5.34 5.81 2.41
CA ALA A 86 4.59 7.06 2.44
C ALA A 86 5.16 8.10 1.46
N SER A 87 6.49 8.28 1.44
CA SER A 87 7.15 9.19 0.51
C SER A 87 6.91 8.79 -0.95
N PHE A 88 7.01 7.50 -1.28
CA PHE A 88 6.74 7.00 -2.62
C PHE A 88 5.27 7.23 -3.03
N LEU A 89 4.31 6.91 -2.17
CA LEU A 89 2.89 7.11 -2.45
C LEU A 89 2.55 8.58 -2.64
N SER A 90 3.12 9.46 -1.83
CA SER A 90 2.97 10.92 -2.00
C SER A 90 3.55 11.40 -3.33
N LEU A 91 4.75 10.94 -3.71
CA LEU A 91 5.34 11.26 -5.01
C LEU A 91 4.45 10.80 -6.18
N VAL A 92 3.94 9.58 -6.12
CA VAL A 92 3.02 9.04 -7.15
C VAL A 92 1.74 9.88 -7.22
N GLN A 93 1.17 10.29 -6.08
CA GLN A 93 0.00 11.18 -6.06
C GLN A 93 0.31 12.54 -6.70
N HIS A 94 1.45 13.16 -6.39
CA HIS A 94 1.85 14.42 -7.01
C HIS A 94 2.07 14.31 -8.52
N ILE A 95 2.66 13.20 -8.98
CA ILE A 95 2.82 12.92 -10.42
C ILE A 95 1.44 12.77 -11.07
N LYS A 96 0.54 11.98 -10.48
CA LYS A 96 -0.83 11.80 -10.98
C LYS A 96 -1.63 13.10 -10.99
N ALA A 97 -1.43 14.00 -10.02
CA ALA A 97 -2.09 15.30 -9.97
C ALA A 97 -1.52 16.28 -11.01
N ARG A 98 -0.22 16.19 -11.34
CA ARG A 98 0.46 17.06 -12.32
C ARG A 98 0.46 16.54 -13.76
N SER A 99 0.23 15.24 -13.96
CA SER A 99 0.07 14.59 -15.26
C SER A 99 -1.12 15.11 -16.09
N PRO A 100 -2.31 15.41 -15.51
CA PRO A 100 -3.41 15.99 -16.27
C PRO A 100 -3.20 17.48 -16.58
N LEU A 101 -2.48 18.23 -15.74
CA LEU A 101 -2.37 19.70 -15.89
C LEU A 101 -1.70 20.13 -17.19
N LYS A 102 -0.63 19.45 -17.63
CA LYS A 102 0.02 19.76 -18.92
C LYS A 102 -0.76 19.20 -20.10
N ALA A 103 -1.32 18.00 -19.98
CA ALA A 103 -2.11 17.38 -21.04
C ALA A 103 -3.39 18.18 -21.35
N ILE A 104 -4.09 18.68 -20.32
CA ILE A 104 -5.29 19.53 -20.45
C ILE A 104 -4.92 20.91 -21.00
N ARG A 105 -3.83 21.52 -20.53
CA ARG A 105 -3.37 22.81 -21.05
C ARG A 105 -3.02 22.72 -22.54
N THR A 106 -2.33 21.67 -22.97
CA THR A 106 -2.02 21.43 -24.39
C THR A 106 -3.27 21.13 -25.21
N ALA A 107 -4.22 20.35 -24.68
CA ALA A 107 -5.48 20.05 -25.36
C ALA A 107 -6.40 21.29 -25.51
N LEU A 108 -6.36 22.22 -24.55
CA LEU A 108 -7.12 23.48 -24.61
C LEU A 108 -6.44 24.54 -25.49
N SER A 109 -5.12 24.52 -25.62
CA SER A 109 -4.37 25.44 -26.49
C SER A 109 -4.34 25.01 -27.96
N ASP A 110 -4.66 23.76 -28.27
CA ASP A 110 -4.66 23.23 -29.64
C ASP A 110 -5.78 22.18 -29.86
N PRO A 111 -6.99 22.62 -30.28
CA PRO A 111 -8.11 21.72 -30.58
C PRO A 111 -7.86 20.75 -31.74
N ALA A 112 -6.90 21.04 -32.62
CA ALA A 112 -6.57 20.17 -33.77
C ALA A 112 -5.73 18.96 -33.34
N ALA A 113 -4.86 19.12 -32.33
CA ALA A 113 -4.04 18.04 -31.78
C ALA A 113 -4.85 16.92 -31.09
N VAL A 114 -6.01 17.26 -30.51
CA VAL A 114 -6.90 16.29 -29.83
C VAL A 114 -7.54 15.31 -30.83
N ARG A 115 -7.78 15.75 -32.08
CA ARG A 115 -8.46 14.94 -33.11
C ARG A 115 -7.63 13.75 -33.61
N HIS A 116 -6.31 13.76 -33.38
CA HIS A 116 -5.40 12.68 -33.81
C HIS A 116 -4.94 11.74 -32.68
N MET A 117 -5.29 12.02 -31.41
CA MET A 117 -4.84 11.22 -30.25
C MET A 117 -5.92 10.31 -29.63
N GLY A 118 -7.11 10.20 -30.24
CA GLY A 118 -8.22 9.43 -29.69
C GLY A 118 -7.97 7.91 -29.55
N MET A 119 -7.10 7.32 -30.37
CA MET A 119 -6.83 5.86 -30.33
C MET A 119 -5.77 5.42 -29.30
N PRO A 120 -4.55 6.00 -29.25
CA PRO A 120 -3.46 5.40 -28.47
C PRO A 120 -3.62 5.54 -26.96
N ILE A 121 -4.24 6.64 -26.51
CA ILE A 121 -4.48 6.93 -25.09
C ILE A 121 -5.61 6.04 -24.57
N ALA A 122 -6.69 5.87 -25.34
CA ALA A 122 -7.78 4.97 -25.00
C ALA A 122 -7.31 3.51 -24.88
N VAL A 123 -6.42 3.06 -25.76
CA VAL A 123 -5.83 1.70 -25.71
C VAL A 123 -4.93 1.52 -24.49
N ARG A 124 -4.12 2.53 -24.12
CA ARG A 124 -3.26 2.46 -22.91
C ARG A 124 -4.07 2.49 -21.62
N LEU A 125 -5.12 3.31 -21.54
CA LEU A 125 -6.03 3.34 -20.39
C LEU A 125 -6.80 2.02 -20.25
N ARG A 126 -7.28 1.44 -21.36
CA ARG A 126 -7.90 0.09 -21.36
C ARG A 126 -6.91 -1.00 -20.93
N ARG A 127 -5.64 -0.94 -21.35
CA ARG A 127 -4.60 -1.91 -20.93
C ARG A 127 -4.27 -1.79 -19.44
N MET A 128 -4.16 -0.58 -18.89
CA MET A 128 -3.95 -0.39 -17.46
C MET A 128 -5.16 -0.88 -16.65
N ALA A 129 -6.38 -0.52 -17.08
CA ALA A 129 -7.60 -1.03 -16.45
C ALA A 129 -7.70 -2.57 -16.50
N ALA A 130 -7.28 -3.20 -17.61
CA ALA A 130 -7.23 -4.65 -17.76
C ALA A 130 -6.14 -5.32 -16.91
N GLN A 131 -4.96 -4.71 -16.74
CA GLN A 131 -3.91 -5.22 -15.85
C GLN A 131 -4.30 -5.13 -14.38
N PHE A 132 -5.04 -4.09 -14.00
CA PHE A 132 -5.69 -4.04 -12.69
C PHE A 132 -6.83 -5.07 -12.59
N ALA A 133 -7.58 -5.34 -13.65
CA ALA A 133 -8.64 -6.37 -13.64
C ALA A 133 -8.10 -7.82 -13.56
N VAL A 134 -6.97 -8.13 -14.22
CA VAL A 134 -6.42 -9.50 -14.29
C VAL A 134 -5.62 -9.90 -13.03
N GLY A 135 -5.12 -8.95 -12.23
CA GLY A 135 -4.62 -9.26 -10.87
C GLY A 135 -5.71 -9.67 -9.85
N ALA A 136 -6.94 -9.91 -10.32
CA ALA A 136 -8.05 -10.51 -9.58
C ALA A 136 -8.45 -11.88 -10.18
N GLY A 137 -7.60 -12.50 -11.01
CA GLY A 137 -7.85 -13.83 -11.56
C GLY A 137 -6.62 -14.48 -12.18
N ARG A 138 -6.09 -15.45 -11.43
CA ARG A 138 -5.02 -16.43 -11.75
C ARG A 138 -3.59 -15.99 -11.45
#